data_AF-A0A7S4MQ26-F1
#
_entry.id   AF-A0A7S4MQ26-F1
#
_cell.length_a   1.000
_cell.length_b   1.000
_cell.length_c   1.000
_cell.angle_alpha   90.00
_cell.angle_beta   90.00
_cell.angle_gamma   90.00
#
_symmetry.space_group_name_H-M   'P 1'
#
loop_
_entity.id
_entity.type
_entity.pdbx_description
1 polymer ?
#
loop_
_entity_poly.entity_id
_entity_poly.type
_entity_poly.pdbx_seq_one_letter_code
_entity_poly.pdbx_strand_id
1 'polypeptide(L)'
;MWVTIGHSSAAVLSLLLLASSGAFSTNPPPRPSGGGASFRPEHRPRRNVSPSFFFGVSTEISTMPPHENSSSSSPGGGSKRPRRTTLRSLSSLYSDDGSIISSPSPTALSAEKGGSSSSSSAAAAETPPSLPRVAVLAEEMNARADSMSPLLDSELDDAVHSLQNVFPSDSASDSSSPHGGGVDWDALRSLLSESAHLPHKEWDRTGSSATALRRILLGDEGSNPGGLTDDFRAMFERVLTEGNWDGAASHASEEIRDNGGTNKPWAVLVTGVNGIRKTTSVYQEWFEELLTEALVRPDAPEGGGEGEQHEQQLKLPTGDNSFFRQLDHMIATLANEDFQRLYAYTDELAKSKTREGKKTPPGLLDRKEGEGDNDEGEDEEEEPPSAEVLSRYSDFKAAIFKRYRTLSEILGVLLVREAIELGSNVMIETSGRDVAMFKYVDANFPSSEYNKLALHFTIDDLSQAERSVDRRMAEELRRGIDALQSGAAAGADAREVIRANAGGPYGSEVLRGVQADSDRVWEEEVLSGKAGVGGDWYKATIAVEARTDGPWVARAVRPDGTTSGKSFDFVPPRKV
;
A
#
# COMPACT_ATOMS: atom_id res chain seq x y z
N MET A 1 33.36 8.11 48.73
CA MET A 1 32.09 7.36 48.77
C MET A 1 31.31 7.70 47.52
N TRP A 2 31.77 7.16 46.39
CA TRP A 2 31.17 7.29 45.06
C TRP A 2 31.36 5.89 44.46
N VAL A 3 30.25 5.20 44.23
CA VAL A 3 30.24 3.82 43.73
C VAL A 3 29.87 3.89 42.25
N THR A 4 30.87 3.72 41.40
CA THR A 4 30.72 3.28 40.01
C THR A 4 30.45 1.79 40.00
N ILE A 5 29.33 1.35 39.41
CA ILE A 5 29.10 -0.05 39.05
C ILE A 5 29.03 -0.11 37.53
N GLY A 6 30.12 -0.56 36.91
CA GLY A 6 30.06 -1.27 35.64
C GLY A 6 29.95 -2.77 35.93
N HIS A 7 29.11 -3.48 35.19
CA HIS A 7 29.20 -4.93 35.06
C HIS A 7 28.87 -5.33 33.63
N SER A 8 29.90 -5.81 32.94
CA SER A 8 29.79 -6.78 31.86
C SER A 8 29.33 -8.12 32.43
N SER A 9 28.49 -8.86 31.71
CA SER A 9 28.48 -10.33 31.75
C SER A 9 27.82 -10.87 30.48
N ALA A 10 28.66 -11.38 29.60
CA ALA A 10 28.32 -12.35 28.59
C ALA A 10 28.15 -13.75 29.23
N ALA A 11 27.48 -14.64 28.48
CA ALA A 11 27.44 -16.09 28.63
C ALA A 11 26.45 -16.70 29.65
N VAL A 12 25.21 -16.91 29.21
CA VAL A 12 24.44 -18.15 29.45
C VAL A 12 23.43 -18.34 28.31
N LEU A 13 23.72 -19.20 27.32
CA LEU A 13 22.70 -19.97 26.55
C LEU A 13 23.39 -20.85 25.50
N SER A 14 23.96 -21.96 25.96
CA SER A 14 24.28 -23.13 25.14
C SER A 14 23.75 -24.36 25.85
N LEU A 15 22.45 -24.65 25.72
CA LEU A 15 21.89 -25.97 26.05
C LEU A 15 20.42 -26.08 25.59
N LEU A 16 20.17 -26.44 24.33
CA LEU A 16 18.92 -27.10 23.87
C LEU A 16 18.98 -27.46 22.38
N LEU A 17 19.92 -28.32 22.00
CA LEU A 17 19.90 -29.03 20.71
C LEU A 17 20.53 -30.40 20.93
N LEU A 18 19.70 -31.40 21.28
CA LEU A 18 19.90 -32.85 21.05
C LEU A 18 18.86 -33.65 21.85
N ALA A 19 17.68 -33.86 21.27
CA ALA A 19 16.88 -35.07 21.47
C ALA A 19 15.61 -34.98 20.62
N SER A 20 15.56 -35.70 19.49
CA SER A 20 14.38 -36.46 19.06
C SER A 20 14.65 -37.16 17.72
N SER A 21 15.45 -38.22 17.78
CA SER A 21 15.39 -39.32 16.82
C SER A 21 14.72 -40.47 17.57
N GLY A 22 13.41 -40.64 17.40
CA GLY A 22 12.63 -41.66 18.11
C GLY A 22 11.44 -42.11 17.27
N ALA A 23 11.57 -43.29 16.69
CA ALA A 23 10.55 -43.97 15.91
C ALA A 23 9.23 -44.15 16.70
N PHE A 24 8.11 -43.72 16.12
CA PHE A 24 6.78 -43.96 16.67
C PHE A 24 6.27 -45.36 16.27
N SER A 25 6.11 -46.18 17.30
CA SER A 25 5.44 -47.47 17.28
C SER A 25 3.92 -47.27 17.24
N THR A 26 3.26 -47.93 16.30
CA THR A 26 1.81 -47.94 16.14
C THR A 26 1.18 -48.95 17.11
N ASN A 27 0.47 -48.46 18.13
CA ASN A 27 -0.59 -49.22 18.79
C ASN A 27 -1.71 -48.27 19.25
N PRO A 28 -2.99 -48.57 18.94
CA PRO A 28 -4.11 -47.70 19.25
C PRO A 28 -4.56 -47.82 20.72
N PRO A 29 -5.10 -46.74 21.32
CA PRO A 29 -5.65 -46.79 22.68
C PRO A 29 -7.01 -47.53 22.73
N PRO A 30 -7.35 -48.10 23.90
CA PRO A 30 -8.56 -48.90 24.09
C PRO A 30 -9.84 -48.03 24.14
N ARG A 31 -10.92 -48.57 23.56
CA ARG A 31 -12.27 -48.01 23.58
C ARG A 31 -12.84 -47.97 25.01
N PRO A 32 -13.45 -46.86 25.44
CA PRO A 32 -14.34 -46.89 26.59
C PRO A 32 -15.72 -47.44 26.20
N SER A 33 -16.18 -48.37 27.02
CA SER A 33 -17.46 -49.07 26.98
C SER A 33 -18.62 -48.22 27.49
N GLY A 34 -19.71 -48.21 26.72
CA GLY A 34 -21.09 -48.41 27.20
C GLY A 34 -21.66 -47.50 28.30
N GLY A 35 -22.59 -46.63 27.89
CA GLY A 35 -23.54 -45.97 28.79
C GLY A 35 -24.78 -45.52 28.03
N GLY A 36 -25.69 -46.46 27.76
CA GLY A 36 -26.97 -46.16 27.11
C GLY A 36 -27.96 -45.54 28.09
N ALA A 37 -28.51 -44.38 27.74
CA ALA A 37 -29.72 -43.84 28.34
C ALA A 37 -30.67 -43.41 27.21
N SER A 38 -31.78 -44.12 27.07
CA SER A 38 -32.84 -43.82 26.13
C SER A 38 -33.60 -42.56 26.58
N PHE A 39 -33.59 -41.50 25.77
CA PHE A 39 -34.51 -40.38 25.92
C PHE A 39 -35.66 -40.51 24.92
N ARG A 40 -36.90 -40.54 25.44
CA ARG A 40 -38.14 -40.48 24.66
C ARG A 40 -38.32 -39.07 24.10
N PRO A 41 -38.81 -38.89 22.85
CA PRO A 41 -39.13 -37.58 22.34
C PRO A 41 -40.53 -37.15 22.81
N GLU A 42 -40.61 -36.01 23.49
CA GLU A 42 -41.86 -35.30 23.72
C GLU A 42 -42.30 -34.58 22.45
N HIS A 43 -43.55 -34.82 22.07
CA HIS A 43 -44.28 -34.07 21.06
C HIS A 43 -44.30 -32.57 21.38
N ARG A 44 -43.90 -31.73 20.42
CA ARG A 44 -44.41 -30.36 20.31
C ARG A 44 -44.99 -30.06 18.93
N PRO A 45 -46.05 -29.25 18.88
CA PRO A 45 -46.95 -29.15 17.75
C PRO A 45 -46.43 -28.21 16.66
N ARG A 46 -46.72 -28.59 15.41
CA ARG A 46 -46.60 -27.77 14.20
C ARG A 46 -47.40 -26.47 14.36
N ARG A 47 -46.74 -25.33 14.21
CA ARG A 47 -47.40 -24.06 13.87
C ARG A 47 -47.37 -23.89 12.36
N ASN A 48 -48.56 -23.99 11.76
CA ASN A 48 -48.86 -23.50 10.43
C ASN A 48 -48.76 -21.98 10.44
N VAL A 49 -48.01 -21.40 9.50
CA VAL A 49 -48.21 -20.02 9.07
C VAL A 49 -48.29 -20.06 7.55
N SER A 50 -49.50 -19.84 7.02
CA SER A 50 -49.73 -19.59 5.60
C SER A 50 -49.35 -18.14 5.28
N PRO A 51 -48.89 -17.86 4.05
CA PRO A 51 -48.53 -16.52 3.60
C PRO A 51 -49.73 -15.85 2.94
N SER A 52 -50.01 -14.59 3.30
CA SER A 52 -50.81 -13.65 2.50
C SER A 52 -50.73 -12.27 3.17
N PHE A 53 -50.17 -11.26 2.50
CA PHE A 53 -50.96 -10.13 2.00
C PHE A 53 -50.11 -9.17 1.14
N PHE A 54 -50.71 -8.83 0.00
CA PHE A 54 -50.36 -7.80 -0.97
C PHE A 54 -50.51 -6.38 -0.40
N PHE A 55 -49.60 -5.48 -0.79
CA PHE A 55 -49.79 -4.08 -1.26
C PHE A 55 -48.37 -3.63 -1.70
N GLY A 56 -48.07 -3.17 -2.91
CA GLY A 56 -48.88 -2.52 -3.91
C GLY A 56 -48.69 -1.00 -3.85
N VAL A 57 -47.50 -0.48 -4.19
CA VAL A 57 -47.32 0.93 -4.60
C VAL A 57 -46.30 0.99 -5.74
N SER A 58 -46.79 1.45 -6.88
CA SER A 58 -46.04 1.84 -8.07
C SER A 58 -45.45 3.23 -7.87
N THR A 59 -44.24 3.46 -8.37
CA THR A 59 -43.82 4.81 -8.78
C THR A 59 -43.01 4.71 -10.06
N GLU A 60 -43.39 5.59 -10.98
CA GLU A 60 -43.10 5.58 -12.40
C GLU A 60 -41.65 5.96 -12.70
N ILE A 61 -41.09 5.22 -13.66
CA ILE A 61 -39.83 5.48 -14.32
C ILE A 61 -40.07 6.60 -15.34
N SER A 62 -39.54 7.80 -15.06
CA SER A 62 -39.46 8.88 -16.05
C SER A 62 -38.16 8.75 -16.83
N THR A 63 -38.28 8.33 -18.08
CA THR A 63 -37.21 8.27 -19.06
C THR A 63 -37.10 9.62 -19.78
N MET A 64 -35.90 10.20 -19.79
CA MET A 64 -35.52 11.30 -20.68
C MET A 64 -34.36 10.84 -21.57
N PRO A 65 -34.35 11.21 -22.86
CA PRO A 65 -33.52 10.58 -23.88
C PRO A 65 -32.12 11.19 -23.98
N PRO A 66 -31.13 10.45 -24.52
CA PRO A 66 -29.81 11.01 -24.80
C PRO A 66 -29.81 11.80 -26.11
N HIS A 67 -29.08 12.92 -26.09
CA HIS A 67 -28.72 13.71 -27.27
C HIS A 67 -27.63 12.99 -28.09
N GLU A 68 -27.95 12.63 -29.33
CA GLU A 68 -26.98 12.38 -30.39
C GLU A 68 -26.76 13.69 -31.18
N ASN A 69 -25.49 14.04 -31.43
CA ASN A 69 -24.93 14.32 -32.76
C ASN A 69 -23.62 15.13 -32.69
N SER A 70 -22.53 14.52 -33.13
CA SER A 70 -21.60 15.20 -34.05
C SER A 70 -20.77 14.17 -34.81
N SER A 71 -21.19 13.97 -36.06
CA SER A 71 -20.52 13.24 -37.13
C SER A 71 -19.24 13.95 -37.59
N SER A 72 -18.13 13.22 -37.71
CA SER A 72 -17.02 13.58 -38.60
C SER A 72 -16.71 12.40 -39.53
N SER A 73 -17.00 12.63 -40.80
CA SER A 73 -16.74 11.78 -41.95
C SER A 73 -15.25 11.62 -42.27
N SER A 74 -14.82 10.41 -42.61
CA SER A 74 -13.72 10.18 -43.56
C SER A 74 -13.91 8.85 -44.31
N PRO A 75 -13.52 8.75 -45.59
CA PRO A 75 -13.98 7.71 -46.49
C PRO A 75 -13.00 6.53 -46.62
N GLY A 76 -13.58 5.32 -46.72
CA GLY A 76 -13.26 4.31 -47.74
C GLY A 76 -11.91 3.61 -47.71
N GLY A 77 -11.92 2.30 -47.49
CA GLY A 77 -10.84 1.44 -47.98
C GLY A 77 -10.83 0.00 -47.46
N GLY A 78 -11.26 -0.95 -48.29
CA GLY A 78 -10.51 -2.22 -48.43
C GLY A 78 -10.85 -3.38 -47.50
N SER A 79 -11.83 -4.18 -47.92
CA SER A 79 -12.05 -5.57 -47.54
C SER A 79 -10.79 -6.45 -47.64
N LYS A 80 -10.53 -7.27 -46.61
CA LYS A 80 -10.01 -8.65 -46.72
C LYS A 80 -10.19 -9.42 -45.40
N ARG A 81 -11.06 -10.45 -45.44
CA ARG A 81 -11.14 -11.53 -44.43
C ARG A 81 -9.81 -12.31 -44.37
N PRO A 82 -9.50 -12.93 -43.23
CA PRO A 82 -9.53 -14.40 -43.26
C PRO A 82 -10.05 -15.10 -42.00
N ARG A 83 -10.72 -16.22 -42.30
CA ARG A 83 -10.80 -17.53 -41.61
C ARG A 83 -10.59 -17.64 -40.10
N ARG A 84 -11.70 -18.06 -39.49
CA ARG A 84 -11.88 -18.79 -38.23
C ARG A 84 -11.10 -20.12 -38.25
N THR A 85 -10.26 -20.36 -37.25
CA THR A 85 -9.71 -21.68 -36.94
C THR A 85 -9.87 -21.93 -35.44
N THR A 86 -10.56 -23.02 -35.13
CA THR A 86 -10.77 -23.60 -33.79
C THR A 86 -9.47 -24.07 -33.17
N LEU A 87 -9.22 -23.78 -31.90
CA LEU A 87 -8.23 -24.50 -31.09
C LEU A 87 -8.93 -25.19 -29.92
N ARG A 88 -8.77 -26.52 -29.92
CA ARG A 88 -9.12 -27.44 -28.85
C ARG A 88 -8.05 -27.40 -27.77
N SER A 89 -8.53 -27.46 -26.53
CA SER A 89 -7.91 -28.08 -25.35
C SER A 89 -6.95 -29.22 -25.65
N LEU A 90 -5.76 -29.18 -25.05
CA LEU A 90 -5.03 -30.36 -24.61
C LEU A 90 -4.28 -30.09 -23.30
N SER A 91 -4.69 -30.83 -22.29
CA SER A 91 -4.05 -31.13 -21.03
C SER A 91 -2.84 -32.06 -21.19
N SER A 92 -1.92 -32.00 -20.22
CA SER A 92 -1.04 -33.08 -19.75
C SER A 92 0.08 -33.55 -20.67
N LEU A 93 1.34 -33.48 -20.19
CA LEU A 93 2.19 -34.66 -20.00
C LEU A 93 3.48 -34.27 -19.25
N TYR A 94 3.65 -34.89 -18.07
CA TYR A 94 4.94 -35.15 -17.43
C TYR A 94 5.76 -36.10 -18.31
N SER A 95 7.09 -35.91 -18.36
CA SER A 95 8.05 -37.01 -18.55
C SER A 95 9.40 -36.61 -17.97
N ASP A 96 9.83 -37.39 -16.98
CA ASP A 96 11.22 -37.68 -16.67
C ASP A 96 11.94 -38.18 -17.94
N ASP A 97 13.15 -37.69 -18.22
CA ASP A 97 14.34 -38.54 -18.32
C ASP A 97 15.59 -37.67 -18.42
N GLY A 98 16.60 -38.01 -17.62
CA GLY A 98 17.92 -37.43 -17.69
C GLY A 98 18.78 -38.19 -18.68
N SER A 99 19.38 -37.51 -19.64
CA SER A 99 20.66 -37.97 -20.18
C SER A 99 21.50 -36.84 -20.78
N ILE A 100 22.78 -37.00 -20.48
CA ILE A 100 23.94 -36.19 -20.78
C ILE A 100 24.24 -36.25 -22.29
N ILE A 101 24.41 -35.10 -22.94
CA ILE A 101 25.16 -35.00 -24.20
C ILE A 101 26.09 -33.77 -24.13
N SER A 102 27.36 -34.04 -24.38
CA SER A 102 28.51 -33.14 -24.30
C SER A 102 28.72 -32.27 -25.55
N SER A 103 29.23 -31.05 -25.31
CA SER A 103 30.17 -30.25 -26.15
C SER A 103 29.63 -29.58 -27.44
N PRO A 104 30.25 -28.48 -27.96
CA PRO A 104 31.61 -27.99 -27.71
C PRO A 104 31.77 -26.49 -27.39
N SER A 105 32.95 -26.16 -26.86
CA SER A 105 33.51 -24.84 -26.55
C SER A 105 33.55 -23.87 -27.74
N PRO A 106 33.66 -22.56 -27.44
CA PRO A 106 34.57 -21.71 -28.20
C PRO A 106 35.52 -20.88 -27.31
N THR A 107 36.79 -21.05 -27.63
CA THR A 107 37.79 -20.00 -27.92
C THR A 107 38.00 -18.87 -26.92
N ALA A 108 39.20 -18.91 -26.32
CA ALA A 108 39.84 -17.88 -25.53
C ALA A 108 39.97 -16.54 -26.27
N LEU A 109 39.67 -15.44 -25.56
CA LEU A 109 40.07 -14.08 -25.90
C LEU A 109 40.79 -13.45 -24.70
N SER A 110 41.83 -12.72 -25.04
CA SER A 110 42.95 -12.28 -24.23
C SER A 110 42.59 -11.25 -23.15
N ALA A 111 43.24 -11.37 -22.00
CA ALA A 111 43.19 -10.41 -20.91
C ALA A 111 43.99 -9.13 -21.24
N GLU A 112 43.30 -7.99 -21.31
CA GLU A 112 43.92 -6.67 -21.16
C GLU A 112 43.74 -6.18 -19.72
N LYS A 113 44.85 -5.78 -19.11
CA LYS A 113 44.92 -5.14 -17.78
C LYS A 113 44.39 -3.71 -17.88
N GLY A 114 43.15 -3.50 -17.45
CA GLY A 114 42.61 -2.17 -17.16
C GLY A 114 42.88 -1.75 -15.71
N GLY A 115 43.59 -0.64 -15.53
CA GLY A 115 43.83 -0.05 -14.21
C GLY A 115 42.55 0.54 -13.63
N SER A 116 42.25 0.18 -12.38
CA SER A 116 41.17 0.77 -11.58
C SER A 116 41.53 2.19 -11.18
N SER A 117 40.84 3.17 -11.77
CA SER A 117 40.78 4.55 -11.28
C SER A 117 39.48 4.73 -10.50
N SER A 118 39.57 4.79 -9.17
CA SER A 118 38.45 5.16 -8.31
C SER A 118 38.11 6.64 -8.49
N SER A 119 37.16 6.94 -9.36
CA SER A 119 36.56 8.26 -9.48
C SER A 119 35.49 8.43 -8.40
N SER A 120 35.81 9.13 -7.32
CA SER A 120 34.80 9.70 -6.43
C SER A 120 34.04 10.79 -7.19
N SER A 121 32.89 10.44 -7.76
CA SER A 121 31.97 11.39 -8.37
C SER A 121 31.29 12.16 -7.24
N ALA A 122 31.87 13.32 -6.89
CA ALA A 122 31.07 14.37 -6.28
C ALA A 122 30.14 14.87 -7.40
N ALA A 123 28.85 14.53 -7.28
CA ALA A 123 27.81 15.02 -8.18
C ALA A 123 27.94 16.55 -8.26
N ALA A 124 28.38 17.05 -9.42
CA ALA A 124 28.31 18.48 -9.69
C ALA A 124 26.83 18.84 -9.63
N ALA A 125 26.45 19.69 -8.69
CA ALA A 125 25.07 20.14 -8.54
C ALA A 125 24.59 20.70 -9.88
N GLU A 126 23.84 19.90 -10.63
CA GLU A 126 23.27 20.32 -11.90
C GLU A 126 22.38 21.53 -11.63
N THR A 127 22.47 22.54 -12.50
CA THR A 127 21.61 23.72 -12.38
C THR A 127 20.15 23.26 -12.41
N PRO A 128 19.29 23.69 -11.46
CA PRO A 128 17.92 23.22 -11.38
C PRO A 128 17.20 23.40 -12.73
N PRO A 129 16.45 22.39 -13.18
CA PRO A 129 15.81 22.41 -14.49
C PRO A 129 14.79 23.55 -14.56
N SER A 130 14.80 24.33 -15.64
CA SER A 130 13.87 25.45 -15.81
C SER A 130 12.40 25.00 -15.71
N LEU A 131 11.52 25.80 -15.07
CA LEU A 131 10.07 25.54 -14.90
C LEU A 131 9.37 24.85 -16.09
N PRO A 132 9.54 25.27 -17.37
CA PRO A 132 8.88 24.61 -18.50
C PRO A 132 9.27 23.13 -18.69
N ARG A 133 10.47 22.72 -18.26
CA ARG A 133 10.96 21.34 -18.39
C ARG A 133 10.24 20.38 -17.46
N VAL A 134 9.85 20.83 -16.27
CA VAL A 134 9.25 19.95 -15.27
C VAL A 134 7.78 19.64 -15.58
N ALA A 135 7.02 20.62 -16.07
CA ALA A 135 5.67 20.38 -16.57
C ALA A 135 5.68 19.37 -17.74
N VAL A 136 6.64 19.53 -18.67
CA VAL A 136 6.85 18.58 -19.77
C VAL A 136 7.22 17.19 -19.25
N LEU A 137 8.08 17.10 -18.23
CA LEU A 137 8.45 15.83 -17.61
C LEU A 137 7.23 15.08 -17.06
N ALA A 138 6.32 15.76 -16.36
CA ALA A 138 5.09 15.16 -15.84
C ALA A 138 4.18 14.60 -16.96
N GLU A 139 4.00 15.37 -18.05
CA GLU A 139 3.23 14.93 -19.22
C GLU A 139 3.87 13.72 -19.90
N GLU A 140 5.19 13.73 -20.06
CA GLU A 140 5.94 12.63 -20.65
C GLU A 140 5.90 11.36 -19.80
N MET A 141 6.07 11.48 -18.47
CA MET A 141 5.95 10.35 -17.54
C MET A 141 4.55 9.73 -17.62
N ASN A 142 3.51 10.55 -17.66
CA ASN A 142 2.13 10.09 -17.81
C ASN A 142 1.91 9.35 -19.12
N ALA A 143 2.38 9.92 -20.24
CA ALA A 143 2.26 9.32 -21.55
C ALA A 143 2.98 7.96 -21.62
N ARG A 144 4.22 7.89 -21.10
CA ARG A 144 4.99 6.62 -21.04
C ARG A 144 4.33 5.58 -20.14
N ALA A 145 3.75 6.00 -19.02
CA ALA A 145 3.03 5.08 -18.14
C ALA A 145 1.75 4.55 -18.79
N ASP A 146 0.99 5.38 -19.52
CA ASP A 146 -0.20 4.94 -20.27
C ASP A 146 0.14 3.96 -21.40
N SER A 147 1.25 4.19 -22.10
CA SER A 147 1.73 3.29 -23.14
C SER A 147 2.51 2.10 -22.61
N MET A 148 2.64 1.95 -21.28
CA MET A 148 3.45 0.91 -20.62
C MET A 148 4.87 0.84 -21.21
N SER A 149 5.44 2.00 -21.53
CA SER A 149 6.78 2.07 -22.11
C SER A 149 7.83 1.77 -21.05
N PRO A 150 8.90 1.02 -21.41
CA PRO A 150 10.05 0.81 -20.53
C PRO A 150 10.55 2.09 -19.87
N LEU A 151 11.14 1.96 -18.69
CA LEU A 151 11.83 3.07 -18.03
C LEU A 151 13.03 3.50 -18.88
N LEU A 152 13.23 4.80 -18.99
CA LEU A 152 14.43 5.39 -19.59
C LEU A 152 15.64 5.09 -18.69
N ASP A 153 16.85 5.14 -19.26
CA ASP A 153 18.07 4.94 -18.48
C ASP A 153 18.16 5.91 -17.29
N SER A 154 17.78 7.18 -17.49
CA SER A 154 17.72 8.17 -16.40
C SER A 154 16.69 7.82 -15.33
N GLU A 155 15.50 7.33 -15.71
CA GLU A 155 14.46 6.92 -14.74
C GLU A 155 14.90 5.68 -13.94
N LEU A 156 15.66 4.76 -14.56
CA LEU A 156 16.25 3.61 -13.90
C LEU A 156 17.34 4.04 -12.91
N ASP A 157 18.21 4.94 -13.32
CA ASP A 157 19.28 5.47 -12.47
C ASP A 157 18.68 6.23 -11.28
N ASP A 158 17.65 7.05 -11.49
CA ASP A 158 16.93 7.76 -10.43
C ASP A 158 16.28 6.81 -9.41
N ALA A 159 15.70 5.70 -9.87
CA ALA A 159 15.10 4.70 -8.99
C ALA A 159 16.17 3.98 -8.12
N VAL A 160 17.34 3.70 -8.70
CA VAL A 160 18.47 3.10 -7.98
C VAL A 160 19.07 4.10 -7.00
N HIS A 161 19.35 5.33 -7.43
CA HIS A 161 19.85 6.41 -6.58
C HIS A 161 18.90 6.68 -5.41
N SER A 162 17.58 6.66 -5.66
CA SER A 162 16.59 6.81 -4.59
C SER A 162 16.80 5.82 -3.44
N LEU A 163 17.11 4.56 -3.73
CA LEU A 163 17.41 3.56 -2.70
C LEU A 163 18.80 3.73 -2.09
N GLN A 164 19.80 4.08 -2.89
CA GLN A 164 21.16 4.36 -2.41
C GLN A 164 21.20 5.55 -1.45
N ASN A 165 20.39 6.58 -1.68
CA ASN A 165 20.28 7.78 -0.83
C ASN A 165 19.84 7.46 0.61
N VAL A 166 19.14 6.34 0.82
CA VAL A 166 18.67 5.89 2.14
C VAL A 166 19.38 4.63 2.63
N PHE A 167 20.33 4.10 1.85
CA PHE A 167 21.15 2.95 2.22
C PHE A 167 22.17 3.34 3.30
N PRO A 168 22.41 2.52 4.34
CA PRO A 168 23.38 2.86 5.39
C PRO A 168 24.79 3.06 4.85
N SER A 169 25.41 4.21 5.15
CA SER A 169 26.76 4.54 4.70
C SER A 169 27.84 3.59 5.24
N ASP A 170 27.65 3.06 6.45
CA ASP A 170 28.61 2.16 7.09
C ASP A 170 28.68 0.80 6.36
N SER A 171 27.54 0.33 5.83
CA SER A 171 27.41 -0.92 5.08
C SER A 171 28.10 -0.87 3.71
N ALA A 172 28.31 0.33 3.13
CA ALA A 172 28.98 0.48 1.84
C ALA A 172 30.50 0.22 1.87
N SER A 173 31.11 0.23 3.07
CA SER A 173 32.57 0.19 3.21
C SER A 173 33.16 -1.20 3.50
N ASP A 174 32.35 -2.16 3.93
CA ASP A 174 32.83 -3.49 4.31
C ASP A 174 32.76 -4.50 3.15
N SER A 175 33.65 -4.33 2.17
CA SER A 175 33.83 -5.29 1.09
C SER A 175 34.46 -6.63 1.54
N SER A 176 34.70 -6.82 2.85
CA SER A 176 35.47 -7.95 3.39
C SER A 176 34.63 -9.00 4.11
N SER A 177 33.35 -8.71 4.40
CA SER A 177 32.47 -9.67 5.03
C SER A 177 32.08 -10.79 4.04
N PRO A 178 32.39 -12.07 4.33
CA PRO A 178 32.07 -13.20 3.47
C PRO A 178 30.56 -13.52 3.40
N HIS A 179 29.76 -12.85 4.22
CA HIS A 179 28.30 -12.77 4.15
C HIS A 179 27.81 -11.32 4.00
N GLY A 180 28.72 -10.38 3.69
CA GLY A 180 28.49 -8.95 3.47
C GLY A 180 27.87 -8.69 2.11
N GLY A 181 26.67 -9.24 1.92
CA GLY A 181 25.86 -9.07 0.73
C GLY A 181 25.34 -7.65 0.66
N GLY A 182 26.18 -6.73 0.20
CA GLY A 182 25.70 -5.46 -0.33
C GLY A 182 24.67 -5.71 -1.44
N VAL A 183 23.73 -4.78 -1.61
CA VAL A 183 22.72 -4.86 -2.66
C VAL A 183 23.40 -4.92 -4.02
N ASP A 184 23.04 -5.89 -4.86
CA ASP A 184 23.46 -5.96 -6.26
C ASP A 184 22.66 -4.91 -7.06
N TRP A 185 23.20 -3.69 -7.11
CA TRP A 185 22.56 -2.54 -7.78
C TRP A 185 22.40 -2.75 -9.28
N ASP A 186 23.32 -3.48 -9.93
CA ASP A 186 23.24 -3.80 -11.36
C ASP A 186 22.10 -4.80 -11.64
N ALA A 187 21.95 -5.82 -10.79
CA ALA A 187 20.82 -6.74 -10.84
C ALA A 187 19.49 -6.03 -10.54
N LEU A 188 19.48 -5.10 -9.57
CA LEU A 188 18.31 -4.27 -9.30
C LEU A 188 17.92 -3.47 -10.54
N ARG A 189 18.85 -2.69 -11.10
CA ARG A 189 18.62 -1.89 -12.31
C ARG A 189 18.11 -2.74 -13.47
N SER A 190 18.68 -3.93 -13.66
CA SER A 190 18.26 -4.88 -14.68
C SER A 190 16.81 -5.33 -14.46
N LEU A 191 16.46 -5.75 -13.24
CA LEU A 191 15.08 -6.13 -12.88
C LEU A 191 14.09 -4.99 -13.13
N LEU A 192 14.45 -3.76 -12.77
CA LEU A 192 13.59 -2.58 -12.99
C LEU A 192 13.34 -2.35 -14.48
N SER A 193 14.39 -2.44 -15.31
CA SER A 193 14.27 -2.27 -16.76
C SER A 193 13.31 -3.28 -17.41
N GLU A 194 13.33 -4.52 -16.92
CA GLU A 194 12.53 -5.62 -17.44
C GLU A 194 11.07 -5.57 -16.97
N SER A 195 10.80 -5.08 -15.76
CA SER A 195 9.52 -5.32 -15.08
C SER A 195 8.75 -4.06 -14.65
N ALA A 196 9.41 -2.94 -14.37
CA ALA A 196 8.76 -1.78 -13.73
C ALA A 196 7.76 -1.04 -14.63
N HIS A 197 7.72 -1.33 -15.94
CA HIS A 197 6.77 -0.75 -16.89
C HIS A 197 5.56 -1.65 -17.19
N LEU A 198 5.59 -2.91 -16.73
CA LEU A 198 4.56 -3.89 -17.04
C LEU A 198 3.28 -3.64 -16.23
N PRO A 199 2.11 -4.17 -16.65
CA PRO A 199 0.88 -4.03 -15.89
C PRO A 199 1.01 -4.62 -14.49
N HIS A 200 0.90 -3.79 -13.45
CA HIS A 200 1.02 -4.24 -12.06
C HIS A 200 -0.06 -5.24 -11.63
N LYS A 201 -1.17 -5.34 -12.37
CA LYS A 201 -2.30 -6.24 -12.05
C LYS A 201 -2.11 -7.66 -12.59
N GLU A 202 -1.01 -7.95 -13.27
CA GLU A 202 -0.61 -9.30 -13.65
C GLU A 202 0.09 -9.98 -12.47
N TRP A 203 -0.69 -10.37 -11.45
CA TRP A 203 -0.17 -10.75 -10.13
C TRP A 203 0.87 -11.89 -10.14
N ASP A 204 0.77 -12.87 -11.05
CA ASP A 204 1.78 -13.93 -11.19
C ASP A 204 3.15 -13.37 -11.61
N ARG A 205 3.13 -12.42 -12.55
CA ARG A 205 4.34 -11.75 -13.03
C ARG A 205 4.90 -10.80 -11.98
N THR A 206 4.05 -9.98 -11.35
CA THR A 206 4.45 -9.11 -10.24
C THR A 206 5.05 -9.92 -9.09
N GLY A 207 4.46 -11.07 -8.76
CA GLY A 207 4.98 -12.00 -7.77
C GLY A 207 6.32 -12.64 -8.17
N SER A 208 6.52 -12.93 -9.45
CA SER A 208 7.82 -13.42 -9.95
C SER A 208 8.91 -12.36 -9.82
N SER A 209 8.60 -11.12 -10.19
CA SER A 209 9.50 -9.97 -10.00
C SER A 209 9.77 -9.70 -8.51
N ALA A 210 8.79 -9.90 -7.63
CA ALA A 210 8.97 -9.76 -6.19
C ALA A 210 9.94 -10.80 -5.62
N THR A 211 9.90 -12.05 -6.11
CA THR A 211 10.90 -13.08 -5.76
C THR A 211 12.30 -12.67 -6.20
N ALA A 212 12.44 -12.12 -7.41
CA ALA A 212 13.73 -11.61 -7.89
C ALA A 212 14.23 -10.43 -7.04
N LEU A 213 13.35 -9.48 -6.72
CA LEU A 213 13.67 -8.34 -5.85
C LEU A 213 14.09 -8.81 -4.45
N ARG A 214 13.41 -9.81 -3.88
CA ARG A 214 13.76 -10.41 -2.59
C ARG A 214 15.19 -10.92 -2.61
N ARG A 215 15.58 -11.68 -3.64
CA ARG A 215 16.96 -12.19 -3.77
C ARG A 215 17.99 -11.06 -3.80
N ILE A 216 17.69 -9.97 -4.49
CA ILE A 216 18.59 -8.82 -4.64
C ILE A 216 18.75 -8.05 -3.32
N LEU A 217 17.65 -7.85 -2.58
CA LEU A 217 17.65 -7.00 -1.38
C LEU A 217 17.88 -7.75 -0.07
N LEU A 218 17.48 -9.02 0.01
CA LEU A 218 17.51 -9.85 1.23
C LEU A 218 18.37 -11.11 1.09
N GLY A 219 18.87 -11.41 -0.11
CA GLY A 219 19.58 -12.66 -0.40
C GLY A 219 18.64 -13.86 -0.61
N ASP A 220 19.23 -15.04 -0.69
CA ASP A 220 18.46 -16.29 -0.84
C ASP A 220 17.74 -16.65 0.48
N GLU A 221 16.58 -17.31 0.38
CA GLU A 221 15.72 -17.68 1.52
C GLU A 221 16.45 -18.47 2.63
N GLY A 222 17.48 -19.23 2.28
CA GLY A 222 18.28 -19.99 3.24
C GLY A 222 19.33 -19.16 4.02
N SER A 223 19.64 -17.95 3.56
CA SER A 223 20.68 -17.09 4.15
C SER A 223 20.18 -16.29 5.34
N ASN A 224 18.89 -15.95 5.35
CA ASN A 224 18.24 -15.22 6.42
C ASN A 224 16.84 -15.79 6.68
N PRO A 225 16.73 -16.94 7.37
CA PRO A 225 15.45 -17.59 7.60
C PRO A 225 14.59 -16.72 8.53
N GLY A 226 13.61 -16.03 7.95
CA GLY A 226 12.51 -15.38 8.67
C GLY A 226 12.72 -13.91 9.04
N GLY A 227 13.44 -13.11 8.24
CA GLY A 227 13.55 -11.69 8.57
C GLY A 227 14.07 -10.75 7.50
N LEU A 228 13.71 -9.48 7.67
CA LEU A 228 14.30 -8.35 6.97
C LEU A 228 15.72 -8.09 7.49
N THR A 229 16.67 -7.80 6.60
CA THR A 229 18.03 -7.40 6.98
C THR A 229 18.04 -5.99 7.59
N ASP A 230 19.08 -5.65 8.35
CA ASP A 230 19.22 -4.31 8.92
C ASP A 230 19.32 -3.24 7.83
N ASP A 231 20.03 -3.53 6.73
CA ASP A 231 20.11 -2.64 5.56
C ASP A 231 18.74 -2.42 4.92
N PHE A 232 17.94 -3.48 4.74
CA PHE A 232 16.58 -3.36 4.24
C PHE A 232 15.71 -2.53 5.19
N ARG A 233 15.80 -2.79 6.50
CA ARG A 233 15.07 -2.03 7.51
C ARG A 233 15.44 -0.55 7.49
N ALA A 234 16.71 -0.22 7.26
CA ALA A 234 17.16 1.15 7.15
C ALA A 234 16.64 1.83 5.87
N MET A 235 16.72 1.16 4.71
CA MET A 235 16.20 1.70 3.44
C MET A 235 14.69 1.97 3.50
N PHE A 236 13.93 1.07 4.12
CA PHE A 236 12.47 1.12 4.17
C PHE A 236 11.93 1.49 5.56
N GLU A 237 12.72 2.20 6.37
CA GLU A 237 12.39 2.56 7.76
C GLU A 237 10.98 3.14 7.87
N ARG A 238 10.65 4.18 7.10
CA ARG A 238 9.31 4.77 7.10
C ARG A 238 8.20 3.77 6.77
N VAL A 239 8.41 2.91 5.76
CA VAL A 239 7.41 1.91 5.34
C VAL A 239 7.14 0.92 6.47
N LEU A 240 8.18 0.47 7.16
CA LEU A 240 8.08 -0.53 8.21
C LEU A 240 7.59 0.06 9.54
N THR A 241 8.10 1.22 9.93
CA THR A 241 7.75 1.88 11.20
C THR A 241 6.34 2.44 11.15
N GLU A 242 6.00 3.27 10.16
CA GLU A 242 4.63 3.82 10.04
C GLU A 242 3.62 2.73 9.64
N GLY A 243 4.09 1.65 8.99
CA GLY A 243 3.28 0.46 8.72
C GLY A 243 3.12 -0.48 9.91
N ASN A 244 3.74 -0.23 11.07
CA ASN A 244 3.70 -1.09 12.26
C ASN A 244 4.17 -2.55 12.02
N TRP A 245 5.24 -2.75 11.25
CA TRP A 245 5.81 -4.08 10.98
C TRP A 245 6.16 -4.85 12.26
N ASP A 246 6.90 -4.23 13.17
CA ASP A 246 7.39 -4.90 14.38
C ASP A 246 6.25 -5.22 15.37
N GLY A 247 5.21 -4.39 15.43
CA GLY A 247 4.01 -4.66 16.23
C GLY A 247 3.24 -5.87 15.68
N ALA A 248 3.08 -5.95 14.36
CA ALA A 248 2.45 -7.10 13.70
C ALA A 248 3.22 -8.40 13.92
N ALA A 249 4.55 -8.37 13.77
CA ALA A 249 5.43 -9.52 13.99
C ALA A 249 5.41 -9.99 15.45
N SER A 250 5.39 -9.04 16.40
CA SER A 250 5.26 -9.34 17.82
C SER A 250 3.92 -10.01 18.13
N HIS A 251 2.83 -9.46 17.59
CA HIS A 251 1.50 -10.03 17.75
C HIS A 251 1.41 -11.46 17.20
N ALA A 252 1.95 -11.71 16.01
CA ALA A 252 1.97 -13.05 15.41
C ALA A 252 2.73 -14.07 16.28
N SER A 253 3.89 -13.66 16.82
CA SER A 253 4.70 -14.48 17.71
C SER A 253 3.96 -14.83 19.01
N GLU A 254 3.21 -13.88 19.57
CA GLU A 254 2.36 -14.08 20.75
C GLU A 254 1.19 -15.02 20.47
N GLU A 255 0.51 -14.89 19.32
CA GLU A 255 -0.59 -15.80 18.94
C GLU A 255 -0.10 -17.24 18.75
N ILE A 256 1.08 -17.44 18.17
CA ILE A 256 1.69 -18.78 18.05
C ILE A 256 1.96 -19.35 19.45
N ARG A 257 2.50 -18.54 20.37
CA ARG A 257 2.82 -18.95 21.74
C ARG A 257 1.58 -19.29 22.56
N ASP A 258 0.56 -18.42 22.51
CA ASP A 258 -0.56 -18.44 23.43
C ASP A 258 -1.69 -19.36 22.93
N ASN A 259 -1.89 -19.44 21.60
CA ASN A 259 -2.97 -20.21 20.97
C ASN A 259 -2.46 -21.39 20.12
N GLY A 260 -1.16 -21.69 20.17
CA GLY A 260 -0.55 -22.76 19.37
C GLY A 260 -0.68 -22.54 17.86
N GLY A 261 -0.90 -21.30 17.41
CA GLY A 261 -1.15 -20.97 16.00
C GLY A 261 -2.50 -21.47 15.48
N THR A 262 -3.47 -21.76 16.36
CA THR A 262 -4.81 -22.23 15.93
C THR A 262 -5.68 -21.12 15.32
N ASN A 263 -5.42 -19.86 15.69
CA ASN A 263 -6.07 -18.70 15.10
C ASN A 263 -5.39 -18.34 13.78
N LYS A 264 -6.18 -18.22 12.72
CA LYS A 264 -5.69 -17.71 11.43
C LYS A 264 -5.43 -16.20 11.54
N PRO A 265 -4.29 -15.70 11.05
CA PRO A 265 -4.07 -14.27 10.87
C PRO A 265 -5.07 -13.65 9.88
N TRP A 266 -5.11 -12.32 9.84
CA TRP A 266 -6.03 -11.55 9.02
C TRP A 266 -5.35 -10.92 7.80
N ALA A 267 -6.02 -11.02 6.65
CA ALA A 267 -5.73 -10.23 5.46
C ALA A 267 -6.89 -9.26 5.25
N VAL A 268 -6.64 -7.96 5.43
CA VAL A 268 -7.66 -6.91 5.39
C VAL A 268 -7.47 -6.04 4.16
N LEU A 269 -8.50 -5.92 3.33
CA LEU A 269 -8.54 -4.94 2.25
C LEU A 269 -9.36 -3.73 2.70
N VAL A 270 -8.70 -2.60 2.88
CA VAL A 270 -9.31 -1.33 3.30
C VAL A 270 -9.63 -0.49 2.07
N THR A 271 -10.91 -0.16 1.88
CA THR A 271 -11.44 0.56 0.72
C THR A 271 -12.17 1.84 1.12
N GLY A 272 -12.37 2.73 0.15
CA GLY A 272 -13.01 4.03 0.31
C GLY A 272 -12.14 5.17 -0.21
N VAL A 273 -12.70 6.38 -0.26
CA VAL A 273 -12.01 7.54 -0.83
C VAL A 273 -10.85 8.05 0.04
N ASN A 274 -9.98 8.87 -0.55
CA ASN A 274 -8.93 9.55 0.21
C ASN A 274 -9.52 10.68 1.05
N GLY A 275 -8.82 11.06 2.13
CA GLY A 275 -9.27 12.13 3.02
C GLY A 275 -10.25 11.71 4.12
N ILE A 276 -10.81 10.49 4.07
CA ILE A 276 -11.77 9.99 5.07
C ILE A 276 -11.12 9.35 6.30
N ARG A 277 -9.81 9.57 6.51
CA ARG A 277 -9.05 9.07 7.66
C ARG A 277 -9.03 7.54 7.81
N LYS A 278 -9.02 6.77 6.69
CA LYS A 278 -9.01 5.29 6.71
C LYS A 278 -7.87 4.73 7.57
N THR A 279 -6.63 5.09 7.25
CA THR A 279 -5.44 4.66 7.98
C THR A 279 -5.51 5.11 9.44
N THR A 280 -5.85 6.38 9.71
CA THR A 280 -5.97 6.88 11.09
C THR A 280 -7.04 6.14 11.90
N SER A 281 -8.13 5.71 11.26
CA SER A 281 -9.25 5.02 11.93
C SER A 281 -8.82 3.68 12.51
N VAL A 282 -8.00 2.91 11.79
CA VAL A 282 -7.63 1.55 12.24
C VAL A 282 -6.73 1.57 13.48
N TYR A 283 -6.05 2.68 13.75
CA TYR A 283 -5.23 2.90 14.96
C TYR A 283 -5.99 3.57 16.12
N GLN A 284 -7.30 3.79 15.99
CA GLN A 284 -8.08 4.34 17.11
C GLN A 284 -8.37 3.24 18.14
N GLU A 285 -8.31 3.59 19.43
CA GLU A 285 -8.57 2.65 20.54
C GLU A 285 -9.96 2.00 20.44
N TRP A 286 -10.93 2.71 19.87
CA TRP A 286 -12.29 2.23 19.70
C TRP A 286 -12.49 1.35 18.45
N PHE A 287 -11.48 1.20 17.60
CA PHE A 287 -11.64 0.59 16.28
C PHE A 287 -12.09 -0.87 16.34
N GLU A 288 -11.54 -1.65 17.27
CA GLU A 288 -11.93 -3.06 17.44
C GLU A 288 -13.41 -3.21 17.82
N GLU A 289 -13.90 -2.35 18.71
CA GLU A 289 -15.31 -2.34 19.11
C GLU A 289 -16.22 -1.93 17.95
N LEU A 290 -15.83 -0.89 17.20
CA LEU A 290 -16.53 -0.47 16.00
C LEU A 290 -16.60 -1.61 14.97
N LEU A 291 -15.47 -2.27 14.71
CA LEU A 291 -15.38 -3.35 13.73
C LEU A 291 -16.23 -4.54 14.15
N THR A 292 -16.26 -4.86 15.45
CA THR A 292 -17.14 -5.90 16.01
C THR A 292 -18.61 -5.64 15.69
N GLU A 293 -19.08 -4.40 15.81
CA GLU A 293 -20.46 -4.04 15.48
C GLU A 293 -20.78 -4.10 13.97
N ALA A 294 -19.78 -3.83 13.11
CA ALA A 294 -19.95 -3.77 11.67
C ALA A 294 -19.77 -5.14 10.96
N LEU A 295 -19.27 -6.16 11.67
CA LEU A 295 -18.78 -7.38 11.04
C LEU A 295 -19.91 -8.28 10.52
N VAL A 296 -19.91 -8.53 9.22
CA VAL A 296 -20.73 -9.53 8.54
C VAL A 296 -19.88 -10.76 8.24
N ARG A 297 -20.31 -11.93 8.73
CA ARG A 297 -19.63 -13.20 8.48
C ARG A 297 -19.97 -13.75 7.09
N PRO A 298 -19.05 -14.47 6.43
CA PRO A 298 -19.40 -15.19 5.20
C PRO A 298 -20.45 -16.27 5.49
N ASP A 299 -21.29 -16.56 4.49
CA ASP A 299 -22.29 -17.62 4.61
C ASP A 299 -21.60 -18.98 4.87
N ALA A 300 -22.10 -19.73 5.84
CA ALA A 300 -21.61 -21.08 6.09
C ALA A 300 -21.91 -21.95 4.85
N PRO A 301 -20.98 -22.80 4.40
CA PRO A 301 -21.25 -23.71 3.29
C PRO A 301 -22.45 -24.58 3.62
N GLU A 302 -23.48 -24.53 2.76
CA GLU A 302 -24.71 -25.31 2.89
C GLU A 302 -24.37 -26.80 3.06
N GLY A 303 -24.42 -27.32 4.29
CA GLY A 303 -24.09 -28.71 4.60
C GLY A 303 -23.08 -28.92 5.73
N GLY A 304 -22.46 -27.86 6.27
CA GLY A 304 -21.78 -27.93 7.56
C GLY A 304 -22.83 -28.06 8.67
N GLY A 305 -22.98 -29.25 9.25
CA GLY A 305 -23.99 -29.51 10.30
C GLY A 305 -23.94 -28.47 11.43
N GLU A 306 -25.09 -28.22 12.04
CA GLU A 306 -25.37 -27.32 13.18
C GLU A 306 -24.60 -27.68 14.47
N GLY A 307 -23.32 -28.06 14.35
CA GLY A 307 -22.42 -28.22 15.48
C GLY A 307 -22.08 -26.83 15.97
N GLU A 308 -22.61 -26.50 17.15
CA GLU A 308 -22.20 -25.42 18.05
C GLU A 308 -20.82 -24.88 17.68
N GLN A 309 -20.80 -23.88 16.80
CA GLN A 309 -19.60 -23.09 16.59
C GLN A 309 -19.43 -22.38 17.92
N HIS A 310 -18.52 -22.92 18.75
CA HIS A 310 -17.92 -22.16 19.83
C HIS A 310 -17.66 -20.77 19.25
N GLU A 311 -18.28 -19.75 19.83
CA GLU A 311 -17.89 -18.36 19.62
C GLU A 311 -16.45 -18.23 20.12
N GLN A 312 -15.51 -18.77 19.34
CA GLN A 312 -14.12 -18.44 19.50
C GLN A 312 -14.07 -16.95 19.34
N GLN A 313 -13.65 -16.30 20.41
CA GLN A 313 -13.50 -14.86 20.47
C GLN A 313 -12.46 -14.48 19.42
N LEU A 314 -12.94 -14.10 18.24
CA LEU A 314 -12.09 -13.66 17.14
C LEU A 314 -11.38 -12.40 17.60
N LYS A 315 -10.06 -12.46 17.72
CA LYS A 315 -9.24 -11.26 17.91
C LYS A 315 -9.19 -10.53 16.57
N LEU A 316 -9.78 -9.36 16.52
CA LEU A 316 -9.96 -8.63 15.26
C LEU A 316 -8.70 -7.83 14.90
N PRO A 317 -8.45 -7.58 13.60
CA PRO A 317 -7.29 -6.82 13.18
C PRO A 317 -7.49 -5.33 13.46
N THR A 318 -6.50 -4.71 14.09
CA THR A 318 -6.38 -3.26 14.31
C THR A 318 -5.04 -2.78 13.79
N GLY A 319 -4.85 -1.46 13.71
CA GLY A 319 -3.57 -0.88 13.33
C GLY A 319 -2.43 -1.31 14.27
N ASP A 320 -2.71 -1.49 15.56
CA ASP A 320 -1.71 -1.86 16.58
C ASP A 320 -1.20 -3.30 16.45
N ASN A 321 -1.98 -4.20 15.82
CA ASN A 321 -1.65 -5.62 15.70
C ASN A 321 -1.45 -6.10 14.25
N SER A 322 -1.37 -5.18 13.30
CA SER A 322 -1.31 -5.47 11.86
C SER A 322 -0.24 -4.65 11.16
N PHE A 323 0.37 -5.24 10.15
CA PHE A 323 1.25 -4.52 9.23
C PHE A 323 0.41 -3.83 8.16
N PHE A 324 0.47 -2.50 8.12
CA PHE A 324 -0.24 -1.69 7.14
C PHE A 324 0.64 -1.41 5.92
N ARG A 325 0.30 -2.05 4.81
CA ARG A 325 0.98 -1.89 3.52
C ARG A 325 0.59 -0.56 2.86
N GLN A 326 1.35 0.50 3.12
CA GLN A 326 1.14 1.84 2.56
C GLN A 326 1.94 2.05 1.27
N LEU A 327 1.26 2.06 0.13
CA LEU A 327 1.92 2.15 -1.17
C LEU A 327 2.53 3.54 -1.44
N ASP A 328 1.92 4.60 -0.92
CA ASP A 328 2.45 5.95 -1.01
C ASP A 328 3.78 6.10 -0.28
N HIS A 329 3.98 5.44 0.86
CA HIS A 329 5.29 5.39 1.52
C HIS A 329 6.33 4.69 0.64
N MET A 330 5.96 3.57 0.00
CA MET A 330 6.85 2.85 -0.91
C MET A 330 7.23 3.70 -2.13
N ILE A 331 6.26 4.38 -2.75
CA ILE A 331 6.51 5.27 -3.90
C ILE A 331 7.42 6.43 -3.49
N ALA A 332 7.18 7.06 -2.33
CA ALA A 332 8.02 8.13 -1.83
C ALA A 332 9.48 7.67 -1.65
N THR A 333 9.70 6.48 -1.09
CA THR A 333 11.04 5.89 -0.95
C THR A 333 11.68 5.60 -2.30
N LEU A 334 10.95 4.97 -3.22
CA LEU A 334 11.47 4.49 -4.51
C LEU A 334 11.67 5.59 -5.56
N ALA A 335 11.09 6.77 -5.35
CA ALA A 335 11.12 7.90 -6.29
C ALA A 335 11.54 9.21 -5.61
N ASN A 336 12.35 9.17 -4.54
CA ASN A 336 12.69 10.38 -3.79
C ASN A 336 13.48 11.40 -4.64
N GLU A 337 14.21 10.97 -5.66
CA GLU A 337 14.80 11.86 -6.68
C GLU A 337 13.74 12.72 -7.41
N ASP A 338 12.65 12.10 -7.85
CA ASP A 338 11.56 12.81 -8.52
C ASP A 338 10.74 13.68 -7.56
N PHE A 339 10.59 13.26 -6.30
CA PHE A 339 9.99 14.12 -5.27
C PHE A 339 10.84 15.35 -5.00
N GLN A 340 12.17 15.25 -4.98
CA GLN A 340 13.05 16.43 -4.88
C GLN A 340 12.80 17.40 -6.04
N ARG A 341 12.71 16.90 -7.28
CA ARG A 341 12.39 17.73 -8.45
C ARG A 341 11.01 18.37 -8.37
N LEU A 342 10.01 17.62 -7.89
CA LEU A 342 8.66 18.10 -7.65
C LEU A 342 8.64 19.29 -6.67
N TYR A 343 9.31 19.15 -5.52
CA TYR A 343 9.35 20.20 -4.51
C TYR A 343 10.15 21.43 -4.98
N ALA A 344 11.28 21.23 -5.68
CA ALA A 344 12.07 22.33 -6.23
C ALA A 344 11.28 23.13 -7.28
N TYR A 345 10.59 22.43 -8.18
CA TYR A 345 9.75 23.05 -9.21
C TYR A 345 8.62 23.90 -8.61
N THR A 346 7.97 23.38 -7.57
CA THR A 346 6.82 24.04 -6.96
C THR A 346 7.22 25.22 -6.08
N ASP A 347 8.38 25.17 -5.44
CA ASP A 347 9.01 26.33 -4.78
C ASP A 347 9.30 27.47 -5.77
N GLU A 348 9.93 27.16 -6.91
CA GLU A 348 10.19 28.15 -7.96
C GLU A 348 8.89 28.76 -8.51
N LEU A 349 7.87 27.92 -8.73
CA LEU A 349 6.57 28.36 -9.21
C LEU A 349 5.89 29.30 -8.19
N ALA A 350 5.87 28.93 -6.91
CA ALA A 350 5.32 29.76 -5.83
C ALA A 350 6.04 31.12 -5.76
N LYS A 351 7.38 31.12 -5.78
CA LYS A 351 8.20 32.36 -5.78
C LYS A 351 7.93 33.25 -6.99
N SER A 352 7.70 32.66 -8.17
CA SER A 352 7.40 33.42 -9.39
C SER A 352 6.08 34.19 -9.28
N LYS A 353 5.04 33.58 -8.69
CA LYS A 353 3.71 34.19 -8.52
C LYS A 353 3.73 35.32 -7.50
N THR A 354 4.47 35.15 -6.40
CA THR A 354 4.65 36.23 -5.39
C THR A 354 5.32 37.47 -5.99
N ARG A 355 6.29 37.28 -6.90
CA ARG A 355 6.94 38.40 -7.60
C ARG A 355 6.02 39.12 -8.60
N GLU A 356 5.10 38.40 -9.23
CA GLU A 356 4.10 39.00 -10.13
C GLU A 356 3.06 39.83 -9.37
N GLY A 357 2.61 39.34 -8.20
CA GLY A 357 1.65 40.04 -7.34
C GLY A 357 2.20 41.33 -6.71
N LYS A 358 3.50 41.36 -6.37
CA LYS A 358 4.16 42.52 -5.74
C LYS A 358 4.61 43.61 -6.72
N LYS A 359 4.23 43.58 -8.00
CA LYS A 359 4.49 44.70 -8.93
C LYS A 359 3.63 45.90 -8.52
N THR A 360 4.17 46.71 -7.60
CA THR A 360 3.59 47.99 -7.19
C THR A 360 3.31 48.83 -8.44
N PRO A 361 2.08 49.34 -8.63
CA PRO A 361 1.75 50.13 -9.80
C PRO A 361 2.75 51.29 -9.95
N PRO A 362 3.35 51.48 -11.13
CA PRO A 362 4.33 52.53 -11.36
C PRO A 362 3.63 53.89 -11.26
N GLY A 363 3.73 54.56 -10.10
CA GLY A 363 3.12 55.88 -9.91
C GLY A 363 2.90 56.40 -8.49
N LEU A 364 3.28 55.69 -7.42
CA LEU A 364 2.99 56.11 -6.04
C LEU A 364 4.23 56.21 -5.12
N LEU A 365 5.38 56.63 -5.68
CA LEU A 365 6.60 56.91 -4.92
C LEU A 365 6.67 58.42 -4.59
N ASP A 366 5.84 58.89 -3.66
CA ASP A 366 6.04 60.23 -3.09
C ASP A 366 5.25 60.41 -1.79
N ARG A 367 5.63 59.73 -0.70
CA ARG A 367 5.35 60.24 0.66
C ARG A 367 6.03 59.48 1.81
N LYS A 368 6.83 60.27 2.53
CA LYS A 368 7.09 60.27 3.98
C LYS A 368 7.99 59.16 4.54
N GLU A 369 9.27 59.50 4.54
CA GLU A 369 10.18 59.28 5.66
C GLU A 369 9.51 59.78 6.96
N GLY A 370 9.26 58.86 7.89
CA GLY A 370 8.70 59.16 9.20
C GLY A 370 9.00 58.01 10.15
N GLU A 371 10.03 58.23 10.97
CA GLU A 371 10.55 57.34 12.02
C GLU A 371 9.45 56.72 12.89
N GLY A 372 9.56 55.42 13.12
CA GLY A 372 8.73 54.65 14.05
C GLY A 372 9.33 53.26 14.28
N ASP A 373 10.41 53.21 15.06
CA ASP A 373 10.90 51.99 15.72
C ASP A 373 9.77 51.42 16.59
N ASN A 374 9.19 50.30 16.16
CA ASN A 374 8.45 49.31 16.98
C ASN A 374 8.20 48.09 16.10
N ASP A 375 9.28 47.36 15.79
CA ASP A 375 9.25 46.09 15.06
C ASP A 375 8.95 44.96 16.07
N GLU A 376 7.70 44.91 16.54
CA GLU A 376 7.17 43.70 17.16
C GLU A 376 6.91 42.72 16.02
N GLY A 377 7.78 41.71 15.89
CA GLY A 377 7.71 40.67 14.85
C GLY A 377 6.38 39.92 14.92
N GLU A 378 5.38 40.43 14.21
CA GLU A 378 4.18 39.69 13.87
C GLU A 378 4.64 38.51 13.01
N ASP A 379 4.47 37.29 13.53
CA ASP A 379 4.63 36.06 12.76
C ASP A 379 3.69 36.17 11.56
N GLU A 380 4.20 36.61 10.41
CA GLU A 380 3.44 36.65 9.16
C GLU A 380 2.96 35.23 8.88
N GLU A 381 1.69 34.94 9.14
CA GLU A 381 1.08 33.65 8.80
C GLU A 381 1.30 33.43 7.30
N GLU A 382 2.16 32.45 6.96
CA GLU A 382 2.47 32.15 5.57
C GLU A 382 1.18 31.88 4.80
N GLU A 383 0.91 32.72 3.79
CA GLU A 383 -0.26 32.52 2.94
C GLU A 383 -0.21 31.14 2.27
N PRO A 384 -1.35 30.41 2.21
CA PRO A 384 -1.38 29.10 1.60
C PRO A 384 -0.99 29.18 0.11
N PRO A 385 -0.34 28.12 -0.44
CA PRO A 385 -0.01 28.08 -1.85
C PRO A 385 -1.24 28.31 -2.72
N SER A 386 -1.08 29.08 -3.81
CA SER A 386 -2.18 29.34 -4.74
C SER A 386 -2.75 28.04 -5.33
N ALA A 387 -4.04 28.04 -5.69
CA ALA A 387 -4.71 26.87 -6.28
C ALA A 387 -4.00 26.36 -7.56
N GLU A 388 -3.39 27.25 -8.35
CA GLU A 388 -2.61 26.87 -9.53
C GLU A 388 -1.34 26.09 -9.15
N VAL A 389 -0.62 26.52 -8.10
CA VAL A 389 0.56 25.82 -7.60
C VAL A 389 0.17 24.43 -7.07
N LEU A 390 -0.90 24.34 -6.30
CA LEU A 390 -1.41 23.07 -5.78
C LEU A 390 -1.85 22.11 -6.89
N SER A 391 -2.54 22.61 -7.91
CA SER A 391 -2.92 21.80 -9.07
C SER A 391 -1.70 21.24 -9.80
N ARG A 392 -0.68 22.07 -10.07
CA ARG A 392 0.56 21.62 -10.73
C ARG A 392 1.35 20.63 -9.88
N TYR A 393 1.37 20.84 -8.56
CA TYR A 393 1.96 19.90 -7.61
C TYR A 393 1.24 18.54 -7.69
N SER A 394 -0.09 18.53 -7.62
CA SER A 394 -0.91 17.32 -7.70
C SER A 394 -0.70 16.58 -9.03
N ASP A 395 -0.70 17.28 -10.16
CA ASP A 395 -0.52 16.69 -11.49
C ASP A 395 0.83 15.96 -11.61
N PHE A 396 1.91 16.59 -11.17
CA PHE A 396 3.24 16.00 -11.25
C PHE A 396 3.41 14.86 -10.25
N LYS A 397 2.88 15.00 -9.02
CA LYS A 397 2.80 13.88 -8.07
C LYS A 397 2.04 12.68 -8.66
N ALA A 398 0.92 12.91 -9.35
CA ALA A 398 0.18 11.85 -10.02
C ALA A 398 0.99 11.15 -11.12
N ALA A 399 1.81 11.88 -11.87
CA ALA A 399 2.71 11.31 -12.86
C ALA A 399 3.75 10.37 -12.20
N ILE A 400 4.37 10.80 -11.09
CA ILE A 400 5.31 9.98 -10.31
C ILE A 400 4.63 8.69 -9.83
N PHE A 401 3.48 8.81 -9.17
CA PHE A 401 2.75 7.65 -8.66
C PHE A 401 2.37 6.65 -9.75
N LYS A 402 1.94 7.15 -10.90
CA LYS A 402 1.58 6.32 -12.04
C LYS A 402 2.80 5.62 -12.63
N ARG A 403 3.92 6.34 -12.75
CA ARG A 403 5.16 5.82 -13.34
C ARG A 403 5.81 4.75 -12.47
N TYR A 404 5.83 4.94 -11.16
CA TYR A 404 6.47 4.04 -10.20
C TYR A 404 5.52 2.97 -9.63
N ARG A 405 4.25 2.95 -10.05
CA ARG A 405 3.21 2.05 -9.49
C ARG A 405 3.65 0.59 -9.49
N THR A 406 4.11 0.06 -10.63
CA THR A 406 4.46 -1.36 -10.74
C THR A 406 5.64 -1.72 -9.86
N LEU A 407 6.66 -0.88 -9.76
CA LEU A 407 7.79 -1.09 -8.87
C LEU A 407 7.34 -1.17 -7.40
N SER A 408 6.51 -0.23 -6.95
CA SER A 408 5.99 -0.25 -5.59
C SER A 408 5.06 -1.45 -5.32
N GLU A 409 4.36 -1.94 -6.33
CA GLU A 409 3.58 -3.19 -6.22
C GLU A 409 4.48 -4.42 -6.10
N ILE A 410 5.59 -4.48 -6.85
CA ILE A 410 6.60 -5.54 -6.70
C ILE A 410 7.17 -5.56 -5.27
N LEU A 411 7.60 -4.40 -4.75
CA LEU A 411 8.08 -4.27 -3.37
C LEU A 411 6.99 -4.66 -2.36
N GLY A 412 5.76 -4.24 -2.59
CA GLY A 412 4.67 -4.56 -1.68
C GLY A 412 4.30 -6.05 -1.66
N VAL A 413 4.41 -6.77 -2.78
CA VAL A 413 4.25 -8.24 -2.80
C VAL A 413 5.38 -8.92 -2.02
N LEU A 414 6.62 -8.42 -2.14
CA LEU A 414 7.74 -8.91 -1.32
C LEU A 414 7.39 -8.78 0.16
N LEU A 415 7.02 -7.57 0.62
CA LEU A 415 6.69 -7.34 2.04
C LEU A 415 5.48 -8.16 2.51
N VAL A 416 4.48 -8.36 1.65
CA VAL A 416 3.34 -9.23 1.96
C VAL A 416 3.78 -10.68 2.18
N ARG A 417 4.67 -11.21 1.34
CA ARG A 417 5.19 -12.58 1.50
C ARG A 417 6.00 -12.75 2.78
N GLU A 418 6.87 -11.79 3.08
CA GLU A 418 7.61 -11.79 4.34
C GLU A 418 6.65 -11.72 5.55
N ALA A 419 5.57 -10.93 5.48
CA ALA A 419 4.55 -10.88 6.53
C ALA A 419 3.75 -12.21 6.63
N ILE A 420 3.53 -12.89 5.51
CA ILE A 420 2.90 -14.21 5.47
C ILE A 420 3.75 -15.25 6.16
N GLU A 421 5.07 -15.25 5.91
CA GLU A 421 6.03 -16.14 6.58
C GLU A 421 6.03 -15.94 8.10
N LEU A 422 5.83 -14.70 8.56
CA LEU A 422 5.69 -14.38 9.98
C LEU A 422 4.32 -14.76 10.56
N GLY A 423 3.32 -15.08 9.74
CA GLY A 423 1.94 -15.28 10.18
C GLY A 423 1.30 -14.00 10.73
N SER A 424 1.71 -12.83 10.23
CA SER A 424 1.24 -11.52 10.70
C SER A 424 -0.10 -11.12 10.08
N ASN A 425 -0.89 -10.33 10.81
CA ASN A 425 -2.02 -9.64 10.20
C ASN A 425 -1.51 -8.60 9.21
N VAL A 426 -2.15 -8.48 8.05
CA VAL A 426 -1.79 -7.54 6.99
C VAL A 426 -3.00 -6.71 6.59
N MET A 427 -2.83 -5.39 6.55
CA MET A 427 -3.80 -4.45 5.99
C MET A 427 -3.29 -3.86 4.68
N ILE A 428 -4.14 -3.80 3.66
CA ILE A 428 -3.82 -3.24 2.35
C ILE A 428 -4.85 -2.16 2.04
N GLU A 429 -4.39 -0.94 1.81
CA GLU A 429 -5.27 0.16 1.40
C GLU A 429 -5.42 0.24 -0.12
N THR A 430 -6.64 0.50 -0.56
CA THR A 430 -6.96 0.86 -1.94
C THR A 430 -8.13 1.84 -1.99
N SER A 431 -8.32 2.45 -3.16
CA SER A 431 -9.50 3.27 -3.43
C SER A 431 -10.75 2.44 -3.68
N GLY A 432 -10.63 1.14 -3.98
CA GLY A 432 -11.78 0.25 -4.22
C GLY A 432 -12.46 0.43 -5.58
N ARG A 433 -11.88 1.22 -6.50
CA ARG A 433 -12.50 1.55 -7.81
C ARG A 433 -12.67 0.37 -8.78
N ASP A 434 -11.95 -0.73 -8.54
CA ASP A 434 -12.03 -1.96 -9.31
C ASP A 434 -11.72 -3.20 -8.46
N VAL A 435 -12.03 -4.38 -9.02
CA VAL A 435 -11.92 -5.66 -8.31
C VAL A 435 -10.49 -6.23 -8.25
N ALA A 436 -9.49 -5.57 -8.86
CA ALA A 436 -8.15 -6.15 -8.98
C ALA A 436 -7.48 -6.35 -7.62
N MET A 437 -7.68 -5.44 -6.67
CA MET A 437 -7.11 -5.58 -5.32
C MET A 437 -7.81 -6.64 -4.46
N PHE A 438 -9.05 -7.00 -4.79
CA PHE A 438 -9.69 -8.17 -4.16
C PHE A 438 -9.03 -9.46 -4.67
N LYS A 439 -8.79 -9.55 -5.98
CA LYS A 439 -8.04 -10.66 -6.59
C LYS A 439 -6.61 -10.72 -6.10
N TYR A 440 -5.98 -9.57 -5.82
CA TYR A 440 -4.65 -9.51 -5.20
C TYR A 440 -4.63 -10.24 -3.86
N VAL A 441 -5.61 -9.97 -3.00
CA VAL A 441 -5.70 -10.63 -1.69
C VAL A 441 -5.98 -12.13 -1.86
N ASP A 442 -6.92 -12.51 -2.72
CA ASP A 442 -7.20 -13.94 -2.98
C ASP A 442 -5.97 -14.69 -3.54
N ALA A 443 -5.15 -14.03 -4.35
CA ALA A 443 -3.94 -14.63 -4.92
C ALA A 443 -2.80 -14.80 -3.91
N ASN A 444 -2.70 -13.92 -2.91
CA ASN A 444 -1.60 -13.93 -1.94
C ASN A 444 -1.96 -14.55 -0.59
N PHE A 445 -3.24 -14.60 -0.21
CA PHE A 445 -3.68 -15.06 1.12
C PHE A 445 -4.68 -16.21 1.01
N PRO A 446 -4.22 -17.47 1.06
CA PRO A 446 -5.10 -18.64 1.01
C PRO A 446 -6.07 -18.68 2.20
N SER A 447 -7.34 -18.95 1.94
CA SER A 447 -8.38 -19.05 2.99
C SER A 447 -8.16 -20.19 3.99
N SER A 448 -7.32 -21.17 3.63
CA SER A 448 -6.86 -22.22 4.53
C SER A 448 -6.00 -21.67 5.66
N GLU A 449 -5.30 -20.56 5.43
CA GLU A 449 -4.26 -20.01 6.31
C GLU A 449 -4.69 -18.65 6.89
N TYR A 450 -5.48 -17.86 6.17
CA TYR A 450 -5.88 -16.51 6.57
C TYR A 450 -7.41 -16.36 6.67
N ASN A 451 -7.83 -15.54 7.64
CA ASN A 451 -9.13 -14.88 7.60
C ASN A 451 -9.05 -13.67 6.66
N LYS A 452 -9.99 -13.53 5.72
CA LYS A 452 -10.02 -12.38 4.80
C LYS A 452 -11.15 -11.44 5.18
N LEU A 453 -10.86 -10.14 5.24
CA LEU A 453 -11.82 -9.08 5.57
C LEU A 453 -11.80 -8.00 4.51
N ALA A 454 -12.97 -7.67 3.95
CA ALA A 454 -13.16 -6.48 3.15
C ALA A 454 -13.77 -5.38 4.02
N LEU A 455 -13.05 -4.28 4.18
CA LEU A 455 -13.45 -3.13 4.99
C LEU A 455 -13.76 -1.94 4.07
N HIS A 456 -14.97 -1.41 4.15
CA HIS A 456 -15.42 -0.32 3.31
C HIS A 456 -15.76 0.92 4.13
N PHE A 457 -15.06 2.02 3.88
CA PHE A 457 -15.35 3.31 4.50
C PHE A 457 -16.19 4.19 3.57
N THR A 458 -17.25 4.76 4.13
CA THR A 458 -18.12 5.74 3.46
C THR A 458 -18.04 7.08 4.20
N ILE A 459 -18.39 8.16 3.52
CA ILE A 459 -18.48 9.51 4.11
C ILE A 459 -19.78 10.17 3.66
N ASP A 460 -20.45 10.86 4.56
CA ASP A 460 -21.71 11.58 4.31
C ASP A 460 -21.51 12.92 3.59
N ASP A 461 -20.47 13.67 3.94
CA ASP A 461 -20.08 14.94 3.31
C ASP A 461 -18.69 14.86 2.69
N LEU A 462 -18.65 14.51 1.40
CA LEU A 462 -17.41 14.43 0.63
C LEU A 462 -16.64 15.76 0.59
N SER A 463 -17.31 16.91 0.75
CA SER A 463 -16.62 18.21 0.72
C SER A 463 -15.64 18.40 1.87
N GLN A 464 -15.86 17.71 3.00
CA GLN A 464 -14.91 17.69 4.12
C GLN A 464 -13.66 16.90 3.78
N ALA A 465 -13.81 15.77 3.07
CA ALA A 465 -12.68 14.98 2.59
C ALA A 465 -11.90 15.75 1.53
N GLU A 466 -12.58 16.44 0.60
CA GLU A 466 -11.98 17.36 -0.38
C GLU A 466 -11.08 18.40 0.33
N ARG A 467 -11.63 19.16 1.30
CA ARG A 467 -10.86 20.13 2.09
C ARG A 467 -9.71 19.50 2.88
N SER A 468 -9.91 18.30 3.43
CA SER A 468 -8.86 17.60 4.16
C SER A 468 -7.71 17.17 3.26
N VAL A 469 -7.98 16.78 2.01
CA VAL A 469 -6.96 16.46 1.02
C VAL A 469 -6.19 17.71 0.62
N ASP A 470 -6.89 18.82 0.32
CA ASP A 470 -6.26 20.07 -0.09
C ASP A 470 -5.32 20.62 0.98
N ARG A 471 -5.78 20.68 2.24
CA ARG A 471 -4.95 21.13 3.37
C ARG A 471 -3.71 20.26 3.54
N ARG A 472 -3.88 18.93 3.52
CA ARG A 472 -2.75 17.99 3.64
C ARG A 472 -1.75 18.19 2.50
N MET A 473 -2.23 18.40 1.28
CA MET A 473 -1.38 18.60 0.11
C MET A 473 -0.58 19.91 0.21
N ALA A 474 -1.19 20.99 0.71
CA ALA A 474 -0.50 22.23 0.98
C ALA A 474 0.58 22.07 2.08
N GLU A 475 0.27 21.36 3.16
CA GLU A 475 1.23 21.05 4.22
C GLU A 475 2.40 20.18 3.72
N GLU A 476 2.10 19.16 2.93
CA GLU A 476 3.09 18.28 2.29
C GLU A 476 4.03 19.06 1.36
N LEU A 477 3.47 19.93 0.51
CA LEU A 477 4.26 20.83 -0.33
C LEU A 477 5.20 21.69 0.52
N ARG A 478 4.69 22.34 1.57
CA ARG A 478 5.50 23.17 2.48
C ARG A 478 6.64 22.36 3.11
N ARG A 479 6.34 21.18 3.67
CA ARG A 479 7.36 20.29 4.25
C ARG A 479 8.40 19.83 3.24
N GLY A 480 7.98 19.56 2.00
CA GLY A 480 8.90 19.18 0.93
C GLY A 480 9.87 20.29 0.59
N ILE A 481 9.38 21.54 0.53
CA ILE A 481 10.22 22.73 0.34
C ILE A 481 11.16 22.92 1.53
N ASP A 482 10.66 22.80 2.76
CA ASP A 482 11.47 22.90 4.00
C ASP A 482 12.58 21.82 4.01
N ALA A 483 12.29 20.60 3.57
CA ALA A 483 13.26 19.51 3.47
C ALA A 483 14.39 19.84 2.48
N LEU A 484 14.07 20.46 1.33
CA LEU A 484 15.09 20.91 0.37
C LEU A 484 15.95 22.05 0.93
N GLN A 485 15.33 23.00 1.64
CA GLN A 485 16.02 24.19 2.14
C GLN A 485 16.93 23.88 3.34
N SER A 486 16.47 23.03 4.26
CA SER A 486 17.25 22.62 5.43
C SER A 486 18.50 21.82 5.05
N GLY A 487 18.48 21.10 3.93
CA GLY A 487 19.62 20.35 3.41
C GLY A 487 20.57 21.12 2.49
N ALA A 488 20.31 22.40 2.16
CA ALA A 488 21.06 23.14 1.15
C ALA A 488 22.59 23.31 1.42
N ALA A 489 23.08 22.96 2.62
CA ALA A 489 24.51 22.94 2.94
C ALA A 489 25.20 21.57 2.69
N ALA A 490 24.46 20.48 2.52
CA ALA A 490 24.99 19.11 2.41
C ALA A 490 24.26 18.21 1.38
N GLY A 491 23.25 18.73 0.68
CA GLY A 491 22.27 17.94 -0.07
C GLY A 491 21.02 17.72 0.78
N ALA A 492 19.84 17.67 0.15
CA ALA A 492 18.60 17.37 0.85
C ALA A 492 18.69 15.99 1.50
N ASP A 493 18.32 15.87 2.78
CA ASP A 493 18.19 14.55 3.40
C ASP A 493 17.03 13.83 2.72
N ALA A 494 17.35 12.77 1.97
CA ALA A 494 16.35 11.97 1.27
C ALA A 494 15.26 11.44 2.21
N ARG A 495 15.57 11.20 3.49
CA ARG A 495 14.57 10.78 4.48
C ARG A 495 13.55 11.88 4.76
N GLU A 496 13.97 13.13 4.83
CA GLU A 496 13.06 14.27 5.03
C GLU A 496 12.20 14.52 3.78
N VAL A 497 12.77 14.37 2.58
CA VAL A 497 12.01 14.39 1.32
C VAL A 497 10.94 13.28 1.30
N ILE A 498 11.32 12.07 1.70
CA ILE A 498 10.39 10.94 1.81
C ILE A 498 9.30 11.26 2.81
N ARG A 499 9.64 11.72 4.03
CA ARG A 499 8.69 12.05 5.12
C ARG A 499 7.75 13.21 4.81
N ALA A 500 8.16 14.13 3.93
CA ALA A 500 7.28 15.20 3.47
C ALA A 500 6.02 14.64 2.79
N ASN A 501 6.13 13.53 2.04
CA ASN A 501 4.98 12.93 1.36
C ASN A 501 3.96 12.38 2.37
N ALA A 502 2.77 12.96 2.45
CA ALA A 502 1.76 12.65 3.46
C ALA A 502 0.55 11.88 2.91
N GLY A 503 0.60 11.43 1.65
CA GLY A 503 -0.51 10.68 1.07
C GLY A 503 -0.36 10.32 -0.40
N GLY A 504 -1.45 9.79 -0.97
CA GLY A 504 -1.57 9.50 -2.39
C GLY A 504 -1.54 10.74 -3.32
N PRO A 505 -1.60 10.51 -4.63
CA PRO A 505 -1.32 11.54 -5.65
C PRO A 505 -2.49 12.45 -5.99
N TYR A 506 -3.70 12.03 -5.62
CA TYR A 506 -4.92 12.63 -6.12
C TYR A 506 -5.33 13.84 -5.27
N GLY A 507 -5.63 14.95 -5.95
CA GLY A 507 -6.29 16.11 -5.38
C GLY A 507 -7.78 15.86 -5.10
N SER A 508 -8.44 16.88 -4.57
CA SER A 508 -9.87 16.82 -4.22
C SER A 508 -10.77 16.63 -5.44
N GLU A 509 -10.35 17.06 -6.62
CA GLU A 509 -11.16 17.10 -7.85
C GLU A 509 -11.61 15.73 -8.36
N VAL A 510 -10.89 14.65 -8.05
CA VAL A 510 -11.24 13.30 -8.51
C VAL A 510 -12.09 12.52 -7.49
N LEU A 511 -12.21 12.99 -6.24
CA LEU A 511 -12.77 12.19 -5.14
C LEU A 511 -14.20 11.73 -5.40
N ARG A 512 -15.02 12.54 -6.09
CA ARG A 512 -16.41 12.17 -6.47
C ARG A 512 -16.46 10.94 -7.36
N GLY A 513 -15.62 10.92 -8.40
CA GLY A 513 -15.52 9.78 -9.30
C GLY A 513 -14.98 8.54 -8.59
N VAL A 514 -14.00 8.73 -7.70
CA VAL A 514 -13.44 7.65 -6.88
C VAL A 514 -14.49 7.06 -5.95
N GLN A 515 -15.32 7.89 -5.29
CA GLN A 515 -16.40 7.42 -4.41
C GLN A 515 -17.41 6.60 -5.20
N ALA A 516 -17.93 7.16 -6.29
CA ALA A 516 -18.92 6.48 -7.12
C ALA A 516 -18.40 5.13 -7.67
N ASP A 517 -17.15 5.08 -8.12
CA ASP A 517 -16.52 3.83 -8.57
C ASP A 517 -16.37 2.82 -7.42
N SER A 518 -15.95 3.27 -6.23
CA SER A 518 -15.77 2.41 -5.05
C SER A 518 -17.09 1.85 -4.56
N ASP A 519 -18.13 2.68 -4.44
CA ASP A 519 -19.45 2.29 -3.97
C ASP A 519 -20.09 1.28 -4.94
N ARG A 520 -19.96 1.52 -6.26
CA ARG A 520 -20.40 0.58 -7.28
C ARG A 520 -19.72 -0.79 -7.13
N VAL A 521 -18.39 -0.83 -7.00
CA VAL A 521 -17.67 -2.10 -6.83
C VAL A 521 -18.08 -2.80 -5.54
N TRP A 522 -18.23 -2.05 -4.45
CA TRP A 522 -18.67 -2.59 -3.17
C TRP A 522 -20.05 -3.26 -3.29
N GLU A 523 -21.04 -2.55 -3.82
CA GLU A 523 -22.42 -3.03 -3.93
C GLU A 523 -22.58 -4.09 -5.02
N GLU A 524 -22.13 -3.80 -6.24
CA GLU A 524 -22.45 -4.60 -7.42
C GLU A 524 -21.53 -5.79 -7.62
N GLU A 525 -20.32 -5.79 -7.05
CA GLU A 525 -19.33 -6.85 -7.29
C GLU A 525 -18.97 -7.62 -6.02
N VAL A 526 -18.75 -6.94 -4.89
CA VAL A 526 -18.30 -7.56 -3.63
C VAL A 526 -19.46 -8.09 -2.80
N LEU A 527 -20.49 -7.27 -2.53
CA LEU A 527 -21.65 -7.68 -1.75
C LEU A 527 -22.53 -8.66 -2.53
N SER A 528 -22.68 -8.47 -3.84
CA SER A 528 -23.44 -9.37 -4.71
C SER A 528 -22.73 -10.69 -5.03
N GLY A 529 -21.39 -10.75 -4.86
CA GLY A 529 -20.54 -11.86 -5.29
C GLY A 529 -20.34 -12.00 -6.80
N LYS A 530 -20.83 -11.05 -7.62
CA LYS A 530 -20.80 -11.12 -9.10
C LYS A 530 -19.39 -11.23 -9.68
N ALA A 531 -18.39 -10.61 -9.06
CA ALA A 531 -17.00 -10.68 -9.52
C ALA A 531 -16.28 -11.97 -9.14
N GLY A 532 -16.91 -12.87 -8.37
CA GLY A 532 -16.28 -14.10 -7.87
C GLY A 532 -15.17 -13.83 -6.85
N VAL A 533 -15.21 -12.68 -6.17
CA VAL A 533 -14.30 -12.29 -5.09
C VAL A 533 -15.10 -12.02 -3.82
N GLY A 534 -14.47 -12.14 -2.66
CA GLY A 534 -15.13 -11.77 -1.40
C GLY A 534 -16.19 -12.76 -0.90
N GLY A 535 -16.45 -13.87 -1.60
CA GLY A 535 -17.50 -14.83 -1.25
C GLY A 535 -17.28 -15.47 0.13
N ASP A 536 -16.04 -15.86 0.41
CA ASP A 536 -15.61 -16.46 1.69
C ASP A 536 -15.00 -15.44 2.66
N TRP A 537 -15.20 -14.14 2.42
CA TRP A 537 -14.62 -13.08 3.23
C TRP A 537 -15.64 -12.54 4.23
N TYR A 538 -15.13 -12.14 5.38
CA TYR A 538 -15.82 -11.20 6.25
C TYR A 538 -15.96 -9.85 5.55
N LYS A 539 -17.01 -9.11 5.87
CA LYS A 539 -17.28 -7.79 5.30
C LYS A 539 -17.67 -6.83 6.41
N ALA A 540 -17.23 -5.59 6.33
CA ALA A 540 -17.63 -4.55 7.26
C ALA A 540 -17.72 -3.21 6.55
N THR A 541 -18.74 -2.41 6.89
CA THR A 541 -18.87 -1.03 6.42
C THR A 541 -18.83 -0.07 7.59
N ILE A 542 -17.97 0.95 7.49
CA ILE A 542 -17.83 2.03 8.46
C ILE A 542 -18.31 3.32 7.81
N ALA A 543 -19.28 3.97 8.44
CA ALA A 543 -19.77 5.28 8.04
C ALA A 543 -19.03 6.37 8.81
N VAL A 544 -18.43 7.31 8.09
CA VAL A 544 -17.80 8.52 8.65
C VAL A 544 -18.77 9.69 8.48
N GLU A 545 -19.14 10.29 9.61
CA GLU A 545 -19.90 11.53 9.68
C GLU A 545 -18.91 12.69 9.83
N ALA A 546 -18.70 13.43 8.75
CA ALA A 546 -17.73 14.50 8.71
C ALA A 546 -18.37 15.82 9.13
N ARG A 547 -17.72 16.55 10.05
CA ARG A 547 -18.24 17.77 10.66
C ARG A 547 -17.33 18.95 10.36
N THR A 548 -17.92 20.12 10.10
CA THR A 548 -17.21 21.41 10.06
C THR A 548 -16.78 21.84 11.44
N ASP A 549 -17.69 21.71 12.40
CA ASP A 549 -17.58 22.28 13.74
C ASP A 549 -17.52 21.16 14.78
N GLY A 550 -16.39 20.44 14.82
CA GLY A 550 -16.15 19.39 15.81
C GLY A 550 -15.35 18.20 15.28
N PRO A 551 -15.13 17.18 16.13
CA PRO A 551 -14.51 15.95 15.68
C PRO A 551 -15.44 15.25 14.68
N TRP A 552 -14.83 14.60 13.69
CA TRP A 552 -15.55 13.64 12.85
C TRP A 552 -15.98 12.46 13.71
N VAL A 553 -16.96 11.70 13.25
CA VAL A 553 -17.49 10.53 13.98
C VAL A 553 -17.48 9.31 13.08
N ALA A 554 -17.09 8.15 13.62
CA ALA A 554 -17.23 6.86 12.97
C ALA A 554 -18.42 6.08 13.56
N ARG A 555 -19.15 5.37 12.71
CA ARG A 555 -20.29 4.50 13.07
C ARG A 555 -20.23 3.20 12.29
N ALA A 556 -20.61 2.12 12.94
CA ALA A 556 -20.75 0.82 12.28
C ALA A 556 -22.03 0.82 11.45
N VAL A 557 -21.95 0.37 10.20
CA VAL A 557 -23.13 -0.11 9.48
C VAL A 557 -23.30 -1.56 9.87
N ARG A 558 -24.32 -1.84 10.67
CA ARG A 558 -24.60 -3.19 11.19
C ARG A 558 -25.03 -4.14 10.07
N PRO A 559 -24.98 -5.47 10.28
CA PRO A 559 -25.43 -6.45 9.29
C PRO A 559 -26.88 -6.27 8.80
N ASP A 560 -27.74 -5.62 9.60
CA ASP A 560 -29.12 -5.28 9.22
C ASP A 560 -29.23 -3.96 8.41
N GLY A 561 -28.11 -3.33 8.07
CA GLY A 561 -28.00 -2.06 7.36
C GLY A 561 -28.19 -0.82 8.23
N THR A 562 -28.43 -0.96 9.54
CA THR A 562 -28.64 0.18 10.42
C THR A 562 -27.35 0.87 10.83
N THR A 563 -27.38 2.20 10.95
CA THR A 563 -26.27 3.04 11.44
C THR A 563 -26.45 3.49 12.89
N SER A 564 -27.44 2.94 13.60
CA SER A 564 -27.79 3.30 14.98
C SER A 564 -26.86 2.69 16.04
N GLY A 565 -25.65 2.28 15.65
CA GLY A 565 -24.63 1.77 16.56
C GLY A 565 -24.00 2.87 17.43
N LYS A 566 -23.00 2.47 18.22
CA LYS A 566 -22.20 3.42 18.99
C LYS A 566 -21.53 4.43 18.05
N SER A 567 -21.36 5.64 18.56
CA SER A 567 -20.70 6.75 17.86
C SER A 567 -19.32 6.91 18.46
N PHE A 568 -18.30 6.98 17.63
CA PHE A 568 -16.92 7.12 18.09
C PHE A 568 -16.31 8.39 17.50
N ASP A 569 -15.97 9.33 18.37
CA ASP A 569 -15.31 10.56 17.96
C ASP A 569 -13.87 10.27 17.56
N PHE A 570 -13.42 10.85 16.45
CA PHE A 570 -12.00 10.83 16.09
C PHE A 570 -11.23 11.68 17.10
N VAL A 571 -10.28 11.05 17.79
CA VAL A 571 -9.27 11.77 18.57
C VAL A 571 -8.03 12.00 17.71
N PRO A 572 -7.21 13.03 18.01
CA PRO A 572 -5.91 13.16 17.39
C PRO A 572 -5.15 11.82 17.47
N PRO A 573 -4.51 11.36 16.39
CA PRO A 573 -3.75 10.11 16.44
C PRO A 573 -2.72 10.21 17.57
N ARG A 574 -2.54 9.11 18.32
CA ARG A 574 -1.42 9.00 19.25
C ARG A 574 -0.14 9.24 18.45
N LYS A 575 0.77 10.07 18.96
CA LYS A 575 2.10 10.20 18.38
C LYS A 575 2.78 8.84 18.60
N VAL A 576 2.94 8.08 17.52
CA VAL A 576 3.70 6.81 17.50
C VAL A 576 5.18 7.13 17.61
#